data_AF-D1C0X4-F1
#
_entry.id   AF-D1C0X4-F1
#
_cell.length_a   1.000
_cell.length_b   1.000
_cell.length_c   1.000
_cell.angle_alpha   90.00
_cell.angle_beta   90.00
_cell.angle_gamma   90.00
#
_symmetry.space_group_name_H-M   'P 1'
#
loop_
_entity.id
_entity.type
_entity.pdbx_description
1 polymer ?
#
loop_
_entity_poly.entity_id
_entity_poly.type
_entity_poly.pdbx_seq_one_letter_code
_entity_poly.pdbx_strand_id
1 'polypeptide(L)'
;MRRVAKPLLLVMIVAVALWFMQDHSKHPAEPKATATAPTMAATTPPSVSTPSPSVPAPSPSSTPDNAEVPASSTVDEGEHEGDVVDPTAAAVPRDATQRARFATYEQAAVDFLTVFARPAAGVTREQWWSKVSPHLDEVAVDAYEGTDPATVPFTTVTGPAVILPTDAPADLLMLARVPTDVGFYRVEMTTSPDGIRISRVTPEGAGQ
;
A
#
# COMPACT_ATOMS: atom_id res chain seq x y z
N MET A 1 45.84 30.88 8.84
CA MET A 1 46.87 29.84 9.11
C MET A 1 46.23 28.68 9.88
N ARG A 2 46.63 27.45 9.53
CA ARG A 2 46.22 26.11 10.06
C ARG A 2 44.79 25.70 9.65
N ARG A 3 44.47 24.84 8.66
CA ARG A 3 45.00 23.55 8.16
C ARG A 3 45.68 22.70 9.22
N VAL A 4 45.01 21.61 9.63
CA VAL A 4 45.49 20.20 9.71
C VAL A 4 44.55 19.46 10.67
N ALA A 5 43.54 18.77 10.15
CA ALA A 5 42.77 17.75 10.89
C ALA A 5 42.20 16.65 9.97
N LYS A 6 42.66 16.57 8.72
CA LYS A 6 42.16 15.61 7.72
C LYS A 6 42.97 14.31 7.52
N PRO A 7 44.17 14.05 8.07
CA PRO A 7 44.86 12.81 7.74
C PRO A 7 44.45 11.60 8.59
N LEU A 8 43.81 11.79 9.75
CA LEU A 8 43.59 10.68 10.70
C LEU A 8 42.37 9.81 10.35
N LEU A 9 41.33 10.40 9.74
CA LEU A 9 40.11 9.67 9.35
C LEU A 9 40.37 8.66 8.21
N LEU A 10 41.31 8.98 7.33
CA LEU A 10 41.59 8.18 6.13
C LEU A 10 42.33 6.88 6.46
N VAL A 11 43.16 6.88 7.52
CA VAL A 11 43.86 5.66 7.99
C VAL A 11 42.88 4.65 8.61
N MET A 12 41.84 5.13 9.31
CA MET A 12 40.79 4.27 9.89
C MET A 12 39.95 3.57 8.81
N ILE A 13 39.61 4.28 7.72
CA ILE A 13 38.80 3.72 6.62
C ILE A 13 39.56 2.61 5.88
N VAL A 14 40.88 2.75 5.71
CA VAL A 14 41.70 1.73 5.03
C VAL A 14 41.88 0.47 5.89
N ALA A 15 41.96 0.60 7.21
CA ALA A 15 42.07 -0.56 8.11
C ALA A 15 40.77 -1.39 8.17
N VAL A 16 39.60 -0.75 8.14
CA VAL A 16 38.30 -1.43 8.09
C VAL A 16 38.07 -2.11 6.74
N ALA A 17 38.48 -1.48 5.63
CA ALA A 17 38.38 -2.07 4.29
C ALA A 17 39.30 -3.29 4.10
N LEU A 18 40.48 -3.31 4.71
CA LEU A 18 41.40 -4.45 4.64
C LEU A 18 40.95 -5.66 5.47
N TRP A 19 40.17 -5.45 6.53
CA TRP A 19 39.65 -6.55 7.35
C TRP A 19 38.48 -7.27 6.68
N PHE A 20 37.66 -6.56 5.90
CA PHE A 20 36.51 -7.16 5.21
C PHE A 20 36.89 -7.98 3.97
N MET A 21 38.15 -7.90 3.51
CA MET A 21 38.60 -8.59 2.29
C MET A 21 39.14 -10.02 2.53
N GLN A 22 39.10 -10.55 3.75
CA GLN A 22 39.55 -11.93 4.06
C GLN A 22 38.43 -12.95 4.29
N ASP A 23 37.17 -12.55 4.51
CA ASP A 23 36.15 -13.48 5.07
C ASP A 23 35.27 -14.24 4.05
N HIS A 24 35.40 -14.01 2.73
CA HIS A 24 34.54 -14.68 1.74
C HIS A 24 35.21 -15.80 0.93
N SER A 25 36.23 -16.46 1.49
CA SER A 25 36.66 -17.76 0.98
C SER A 25 35.79 -18.87 1.58
N LYS A 26 34.72 -19.27 0.86
CA LYS A 26 34.18 -20.65 0.77
C LYS A 26 32.94 -20.73 -0.14
N HIS A 27 33.14 -21.05 -1.42
CA HIS A 27 32.26 -21.99 -2.16
C HIS A 27 32.70 -23.43 -1.79
N PRO A 28 31.95 -24.53 -2.07
CA PRO A 28 30.93 -24.72 -3.11
C PRO A 28 29.70 -25.59 -2.72
N ALA A 29 28.67 -25.63 -3.58
CA ALA A 29 28.06 -26.89 -4.06
C ALA A 29 26.86 -26.61 -5.00
N GLU A 30 27.15 -26.67 -6.29
CA GLU A 30 26.23 -26.98 -7.39
C GLU A 30 25.69 -28.42 -7.22
N PRO A 31 24.44 -28.69 -7.62
CA PRO A 31 24.29 -29.82 -8.54
C PRO A 31 23.55 -29.45 -9.82
N LYS A 32 24.29 -29.60 -10.92
CA LYS A 32 23.81 -29.92 -12.26
C LYS A 32 22.76 -31.02 -12.20
N ALA A 33 21.62 -30.80 -12.85
CA ALA A 33 20.93 -31.86 -13.56
C ALA A 33 20.53 -31.34 -14.94
N THR A 34 21.30 -31.80 -15.91
CA THR A 34 21.20 -31.55 -17.34
C THR A 34 20.02 -32.34 -17.93
N ALA A 35 19.22 -31.64 -18.74
CA ALA A 35 18.51 -32.05 -19.96
C ALA A 35 17.95 -33.48 -20.10
N THR A 36 16.67 -33.58 -20.50
CA THR A 36 16.30 -34.24 -21.78
C THR A 36 14.81 -34.03 -22.11
N ALA A 37 14.54 -33.39 -23.25
CA ALA A 37 13.31 -33.60 -24.02
C ALA A 37 13.58 -34.69 -25.07
N PRO A 38 12.58 -35.51 -25.42
CA PRO A 38 12.17 -35.54 -26.83
C PRO A 38 10.65 -35.73 -27.08
N THR A 39 10.15 -34.96 -28.04
CA THR A 39 9.41 -35.36 -29.26
C THR A 39 8.27 -36.41 -29.22
N MET A 40 7.06 -35.88 -29.47
CA MET A 40 5.93 -36.33 -30.33
C MET A 40 5.23 -37.69 -30.09
N ALA A 41 3.89 -37.66 -29.96
CA ALA A 41 2.96 -38.00 -31.07
C ALA A 41 1.46 -38.00 -30.66
N ALA A 42 0.64 -37.48 -31.58
CA ALA A 42 -0.67 -37.97 -32.05
C ALA A 42 -1.97 -37.90 -31.20
N THR A 43 -2.87 -37.02 -31.67
CA THR A 43 -4.23 -37.32 -32.19
C THR A 43 -5.31 -37.88 -31.25
N THR A 44 -6.21 -37.00 -30.76
CA THR A 44 -7.69 -36.96 -31.04
C THR A 44 -8.44 -36.04 -30.05
N PRO A 45 -9.27 -35.10 -30.54
CA PRO A 45 -10.58 -34.74 -29.96
C PRO A 45 -11.71 -35.32 -30.85
N PRO A 46 -13.02 -35.28 -30.50
CA PRO A 46 -13.70 -34.70 -29.34
C PRO A 46 -14.67 -35.68 -28.64
N SER A 47 -15.20 -35.31 -27.47
CA SER A 47 -16.52 -35.80 -27.04
C SER A 47 -17.32 -34.66 -26.44
N VAL A 48 -18.34 -34.30 -27.21
CA VAL A 48 -19.41 -33.37 -26.94
C VAL A 48 -20.34 -34.01 -25.91
N SER A 49 -20.68 -33.29 -24.85
CA SER A 49 -21.93 -33.51 -24.13
C SER A 49 -22.49 -32.17 -23.68
N THR A 50 -23.62 -31.90 -24.31
CA THR A 50 -24.56 -30.78 -24.32
C THR A 50 -24.86 -30.14 -22.96
N PRO A 51 -25.11 -28.82 -22.90
CA PRO A 51 -25.58 -28.12 -21.70
C PRO A 51 -27.05 -28.46 -21.40
N SER A 52 -27.37 -28.64 -20.11
CA SER A 52 -28.76 -28.67 -19.64
C SER A 52 -29.08 -27.35 -18.95
N PRO A 53 -29.93 -26.48 -19.52
CA PRO A 53 -30.44 -25.30 -18.83
C PRO A 53 -31.62 -25.69 -17.94
N SER A 54 -31.52 -25.46 -16.63
CA SER A 54 -32.68 -25.46 -15.73
C SER A 54 -32.87 -24.05 -15.18
N VAL A 55 -33.68 -23.28 -15.90
CA VAL A 55 -34.32 -22.05 -15.43
C VAL A 55 -35.64 -22.45 -14.78
N PRO A 56 -35.94 -21.99 -13.57
CA PRO A 56 -37.30 -21.65 -13.20
C PRO A 56 -37.47 -20.12 -13.20
N ALA A 57 -38.36 -19.65 -14.06
CA ALA A 57 -38.89 -18.29 -14.13
C ALA A 57 -40.23 -18.21 -13.36
N PRO A 58 -40.88 -17.04 -13.26
CA PRO A 58 -41.24 -16.36 -12.02
C PRO A 58 -42.66 -16.68 -11.50
N SER A 59 -42.95 -16.30 -10.26
CA SER A 59 -44.32 -16.03 -9.81
C SER A 59 -44.43 -14.58 -9.32
N PRO A 60 -45.33 -13.76 -9.91
CA PRO A 60 -45.63 -12.43 -9.43
C PRO A 60 -46.71 -12.50 -8.34
N SER A 61 -46.62 -11.61 -7.34
CA SER A 61 -47.81 -11.14 -6.65
C SER A 61 -47.66 -9.65 -6.38
N SER A 62 -48.60 -8.91 -6.96
CA SER A 62 -48.77 -7.48 -6.85
C SER A 62 -49.46 -7.09 -5.53
N THR A 63 -48.93 -6.02 -4.92
CA THR A 63 -49.52 -4.83 -4.25
C THR A 63 -50.99 -4.84 -3.78
N PRO A 64 -51.32 -4.12 -2.67
CA PRO A 64 -51.54 -2.65 -2.71
C PRO A 64 -50.86 -1.90 -1.53
N ASP A 65 -50.21 -0.75 -1.76
CA ASP A 65 -50.73 0.63 -1.61
C ASP A 65 -51.45 0.90 -0.27
N ASN A 66 -50.73 1.51 0.68
CA ASN A 66 -51.34 2.38 1.68
C ASN A 66 -50.47 3.63 1.80
N ALA A 67 -50.94 4.70 1.16
CA ALA A 67 -50.45 6.05 1.36
C ALA A 67 -50.64 6.49 2.82
N GLU A 68 -49.58 7.01 3.45
CA GLU A 68 -49.69 8.22 4.28
C GLU A 68 -48.31 8.89 4.42
N VAL A 69 -48.29 10.22 4.26
CA VAL A 69 -47.11 11.10 4.33
C VAL A 69 -46.91 11.55 5.81
N PRO A 70 -45.95 12.43 6.10
CA PRO A 70 -44.75 12.21 6.91
C PRO A 70 -44.98 12.38 8.44
N ALA A 71 -44.20 11.67 9.26
CA ALA A 71 -44.09 12.00 10.68
C ALA A 71 -42.62 12.28 11.05
N SER A 72 -42.29 13.57 11.17
CA SER A 72 -41.27 14.01 12.11
C SER A 72 -41.54 13.36 13.46
N SER A 73 -40.59 12.57 13.97
CA SER A 73 -40.60 12.13 15.36
C SER A 73 -39.38 12.72 16.05
N THR A 74 -39.70 13.71 16.87
CA THR A 74 -38.90 14.38 17.88
C THR A 74 -38.64 13.41 19.05
N VAL A 75 -37.36 13.35 19.47
CA VAL A 75 -36.73 12.80 20.71
C VAL A 75 -37.01 11.34 21.14
N ASP A 76 -35.91 10.60 21.33
CA ASP A 76 -35.78 9.66 22.46
C ASP A 76 -34.39 9.88 23.11
N GLU A 77 -34.40 10.41 24.33
CA GLU A 77 -33.25 10.42 25.24
C GLU A 77 -33.11 9.01 25.81
N GLY A 78 -32.32 8.19 25.14
CA GLY A 78 -31.88 6.89 25.61
C GLY A 78 -30.40 6.73 25.31
N GLU A 79 -29.58 6.56 26.36
CA GLU A 79 -28.31 5.84 26.36
C GLU A 79 -27.35 6.09 25.18
N HIS A 80 -26.26 6.84 25.42
CA HIS A 80 -25.10 6.92 24.51
C HIS A 80 -24.41 5.55 24.42
N GLU A 81 -25.03 4.59 23.75
CA GLU A 81 -24.38 3.41 23.23
C GLU A 81 -23.42 3.92 22.15
N GLY A 82 -22.12 3.82 22.41
CA GLY A 82 -21.10 4.29 21.48
C GLY A 82 -21.29 3.59 20.15
N ASP A 83 -21.74 4.35 19.14
CA ASP A 83 -21.91 3.89 17.77
C ASP A 83 -20.65 3.12 17.36
N VAL A 84 -20.82 1.85 16.97
CA VAL A 84 -19.71 0.99 16.56
C VAL A 84 -19.19 1.55 15.24
N VAL A 85 -18.19 2.43 15.31
CA VAL A 85 -17.55 3.01 14.14
C VAL A 85 -16.86 1.87 13.38
N ASP A 86 -17.31 1.61 12.15
CA ASP A 86 -16.61 0.70 11.26
C ASP A 86 -15.20 1.24 11.00
N PRO A 87 -14.12 0.54 11.43
CA PRO A 87 -12.74 1.00 11.26
C PRO A 87 -12.30 1.03 9.78
N THR A 88 -13.15 0.52 8.88
CA THR A 88 -12.96 0.47 7.43
C THR A 88 -13.71 1.61 6.73
N ALA A 89 -14.66 2.27 7.39
CA ALA A 89 -15.37 3.41 6.83
C ALA A 89 -14.49 4.66 6.77
N ALA A 90 -14.79 5.57 5.85
CA ALA A 90 -14.10 6.85 5.78
C ALA A 90 -14.41 7.70 7.03
N ALA A 91 -13.38 8.35 7.58
CA ALA A 91 -13.51 9.25 8.72
C ALA A 91 -14.33 10.49 8.34
N VAL A 92 -15.31 10.84 9.19
CA VAL A 92 -16.13 12.04 9.00
C VAL A 92 -15.45 13.24 9.68
N PRO A 93 -15.09 14.31 8.94
CA PRO A 93 -14.48 15.49 9.54
C PRO A 93 -15.50 16.29 10.37
N ARG A 94 -15.12 16.68 11.58
CA ARG A 94 -15.94 17.45 12.54
C ARG A 94 -16.18 18.89 12.11
N ASP A 95 -15.20 19.51 11.46
CA ASP A 95 -15.24 20.91 11.07
C ASP A 95 -14.45 21.18 9.77
N ALA A 96 -14.47 22.44 9.31
CA ALA A 96 -13.79 22.85 8.08
C ALA A 96 -12.26 22.76 8.17
N THR A 97 -11.68 22.98 9.34
CA THR A 97 -10.23 22.89 9.56
C THR A 97 -9.78 21.44 9.48
N GLN A 98 -10.51 20.51 10.11
CA GLN A 98 -10.23 19.09 10.02
C GLN A 98 -10.43 18.57 8.59
N ARG A 99 -11.45 19.04 7.88
CA ARG A 99 -11.67 18.70 6.46
C ARG A 99 -10.49 19.13 5.58
N ALA A 100 -9.96 20.34 5.77
CA ALA A 100 -8.79 20.81 5.03
C ALA A 100 -7.52 19.99 5.38
N ARG A 101 -7.38 19.62 6.66
CA ARG A 101 -6.30 18.72 7.10
C ARG A 101 -6.40 17.35 6.41
N PHE A 102 -7.59 16.73 6.38
CA PHE A 102 -7.80 15.45 5.70
C PHE A 102 -7.43 15.52 4.23
N ALA A 103 -7.89 16.55 3.51
CA ALA A 103 -7.54 16.74 2.10
C ALA A 103 -6.01 16.83 1.87
N THR A 104 -5.28 17.46 2.81
CA THR A 104 -3.81 17.56 2.73
C THR A 104 -3.13 16.18 2.88
N TYR A 105 -3.62 15.36 3.82
CA TYR A 105 -3.10 14.00 4.03
C TYR A 105 -3.51 13.03 2.91
N GLU A 106 -4.74 13.14 2.41
CA GLU A 106 -5.21 12.35 1.28
C GLU A 106 -4.35 12.62 0.04
N GLN A 107 -4.04 13.89 -0.23
CA GLN A 107 -3.14 14.26 -1.31
C GLN A 107 -1.72 13.71 -1.09
N ALA A 108 -1.16 13.87 0.10
CA ALA A 108 0.18 13.35 0.42
C ALA A 108 0.29 11.83 0.23
N ALA A 109 -0.75 11.07 0.61
CA ALA A 109 -0.81 9.63 0.44
C ALA A 109 -0.86 9.23 -1.04
N VAL A 110 -1.67 9.92 -1.85
CA VAL A 110 -1.75 9.70 -3.31
C VAL A 110 -0.43 10.03 -4.00
N ASP A 111 0.16 11.19 -3.68
CA ASP A 111 1.44 11.63 -4.26
C ASP A 111 2.54 10.61 -3.96
N PHE A 112 2.62 10.16 -2.71
CA PHE A 112 3.57 9.13 -2.31
C PHE A 112 3.35 7.82 -3.07
N LEU A 113 2.13 7.27 -3.10
CA LEU A 113 1.89 5.98 -3.78
C LEU A 113 2.09 6.08 -5.28
N THR A 114 1.85 7.23 -5.89
CA THR A 114 2.15 7.48 -7.30
C THR A 114 3.66 7.36 -7.58
N VAL A 115 4.49 7.84 -6.66
CA VAL A 115 5.95 7.75 -6.77
C VAL A 115 6.47 6.36 -6.38
N PHE A 116 5.86 5.73 -5.38
CA PHE A 116 6.20 4.40 -4.89
C PHE A 116 5.79 3.28 -5.85
N ALA A 117 4.81 3.52 -6.73
CA ALA A 117 4.35 2.58 -7.74
C ALA A 117 5.51 1.97 -8.54
N ARG A 118 5.29 0.73 -9.02
CA ARG A 118 6.26 0.06 -9.89
C ARG A 118 6.55 0.95 -11.10
N PRO A 119 7.82 1.36 -11.30
CA PRO A 119 8.16 2.24 -12.40
C PRO A 119 8.11 1.50 -13.73
N ALA A 120 7.98 2.29 -14.81
CA ALA A 120 8.12 1.77 -16.16
C ALA A 120 9.53 1.19 -16.40
N ALA A 121 9.65 0.32 -17.42
CA ALA A 121 10.92 -0.26 -17.80
C ALA A 121 11.99 0.83 -18.07
N GLY A 122 13.21 0.61 -17.57
CA GLY A 122 14.35 1.51 -17.77
C GLY A 122 14.61 2.51 -16.64
N VAL A 123 13.75 2.60 -15.63
CA VAL A 123 14.05 3.36 -14.40
C VAL A 123 14.91 2.51 -13.48
N THR A 124 16.06 3.04 -13.04
CA THR A 124 16.91 2.32 -12.07
C THR A 124 16.35 2.44 -10.66
N ARG A 125 16.77 1.53 -9.78
CA ARG A 125 16.43 1.55 -8.36
C ARG A 125 16.79 2.87 -7.70
N GLU A 126 17.97 3.41 -8.01
CA GLU A 126 18.46 4.68 -7.44
C GLU A 126 17.60 5.86 -7.90
N GLN A 127 17.19 5.87 -9.17
CA GLN A 127 16.30 6.90 -9.71
C GLN A 127 14.92 6.84 -9.06
N TRP A 128 14.35 5.64 -8.91
CA TRP A 128 13.09 5.45 -8.19
C TRP A 128 13.22 5.88 -6.72
N TRP A 129 14.27 5.41 -6.04
CA TRP A 129 14.52 5.71 -4.63
C TRP A 129 14.72 7.19 -4.36
N SER A 130 15.39 7.92 -5.25
CA SER A 130 15.58 9.37 -5.13
C SER A 130 14.27 10.17 -5.09
N LYS A 131 13.19 9.60 -5.63
CA LYS A 131 11.85 10.18 -5.58
C LYS A 131 11.06 9.71 -4.38
N VAL A 132 11.25 8.46 -3.93
CA VAL A 132 10.51 7.86 -2.81
C VAL A 132 11.03 8.36 -1.47
N SER A 133 12.35 8.34 -1.25
CA SER A 133 12.95 8.62 0.06
C SER A 133 12.58 9.98 0.67
N PRO A 134 12.39 11.08 -0.09
CA PRO A 134 12.02 12.37 0.50
C PRO A 134 10.63 12.41 1.13
N HIS A 135 9.77 11.43 0.86
CA HIS A 135 8.42 11.34 1.44
C HIS A 135 8.41 10.52 2.74
N LEU A 136 9.43 9.70 2.96
CA LEU A 136 9.51 8.78 4.08
C LEU A 136 10.07 9.47 5.33
N ASP A 137 9.70 8.99 6.52
CA ASP A 137 10.45 9.30 7.74
C ASP A 137 11.78 8.52 7.81
N GLU A 138 12.66 8.87 8.75
CA GLU A 138 13.99 8.24 8.86
C GLU A 138 13.92 6.72 9.06
N VAL A 139 12.93 6.24 9.83
CA VAL A 139 12.76 4.80 10.10
C VAL A 139 12.29 4.07 8.84
N ALA A 140 11.37 4.68 8.09
CA ALA A 140 10.89 4.16 6.82
C ALA A 140 11.97 4.21 5.74
N VAL A 141 12.82 5.24 5.71
CA VAL A 141 13.99 5.28 4.81
C VAL A 141 14.85 4.05 5.02
N ASP A 142 15.26 3.74 6.26
CA ASP A 142 16.07 2.56 6.56
C ASP A 142 15.35 1.24 6.19
N ALA A 143 14.03 1.17 6.43
CA ALA A 143 13.25 -0.02 6.12
C ALA A 143 13.08 -0.27 4.61
N TYR A 144 12.96 0.81 3.82
CA TYR A 144 12.67 0.72 2.38
C TYR A 144 13.89 0.95 1.48
N GLU A 145 15.05 1.41 2.00
CA GLU A 145 16.26 1.70 1.21
C GLU A 145 16.70 0.48 0.39
N GLY A 146 16.39 -0.73 0.86
CA GLY A 146 16.62 -2.04 0.27
C GLY A 146 15.74 -2.42 -0.94
N THR A 147 14.59 -1.77 -1.12
CA THR A 147 13.49 -2.26 -1.97
C THR A 147 13.85 -2.30 -3.45
N ASP A 148 13.54 -3.41 -4.12
CA ASP A 148 13.59 -3.49 -5.58
C ASP A 148 12.26 -2.97 -6.16
N PRO A 149 12.26 -1.87 -6.94
CA PRO A 149 11.04 -1.30 -7.52
C PRO A 149 10.28 -2.29 -8.42
N ALA A 150 10.94 -3.27 -9.03
CA ALA A 150 10.27 -4.28 -9.86
C ALA A 150 9.36 -5.21 -9.04
N THR A 151 9.57 -5.29 -7.72
CA THR A 151 8.79 -6.14 -6.80
C THR A 151 7.53 -5.44 -6.26
N VAL A 152 7.38 -4.13 -6.45
CA VAL A 152 6.20 -3.38 -6.01
C VAL A 152 4.96 -3.92 -6.74
N PRO A 153 3.87 -4.34 -6.06
CA PRO A 153 2.79 -5.08 -6.72
C PRO A 153 1.94 -4.25 -7.69
N PHE A 154 1.77 -2.97 -7.38
CA PHE A 154 0.86 -2.08 -8.08
C PHE A 154 1.60 -1.13 -9.02
N THR A 155 0.92 -0.67 -10.06
CA THR A 155 1.48 0.23 -11.08
C THR A 155 0.82 1.59 -11.08
N THR A 156 -0.40 1.71 -10.57
CA THR A 156 -1.13 2.98 -10.60
C THR A 156 -2.11 3.13 -9.43
N VAL A 157 -2.36 4.39 -9.05
CA VAL A 157 -3.42 4.79 -8.11
C VAL A 157 -4.68 5.04 -8.92
N THR A 158 -5.80 4.42 -8.52
CA THR A 158 -7.03 4.38 -9.32
C THR A 158 -8.11 5.37 -8.85
N GLY A 159 -7.86 6.09 -7.76
CA GLY A 159 -8.82 7.03 -7.18
C GLY A 159 -8.26 7.82 -6.00
N PRO A 160 -9.08 8.69 -5.39
CA PRO A 160 -8.66 9.50 -4.25
C PRO A 160 -8.43 8.62 -3.01
N ALA A 161 -7.51 9.06 -2.16
CA ALA A 161 -7.36 8.51 -0.82
C ALA A 161 -8.55 8.90 0.06
N VAL A 162 -8.84 8.07 1.06
CA VAL A 162 -9.81 8.37 2.13
C VAL A 162 -9.13 8.19 3.48
N ILE A 163 -9.32 9.15 4.39
CA ILE A 163 -8.84 9.00 5.77
C ILE A 163 -9.67 7.93 6.50
N LEU A 164 -8.99 7.02 7.20
CA LEU A 164 -9.62 6.03 8.08
C LEU A 164 -9.64 6.53 9.53
N PRO A 165 -10.66 6.21 10.32
CA PRO A 165 -10.67 6.50 11.74
C PRO A 165 -9.53 5.72 12.42
N THR A 166 -8.85 6.38 13.36
CA THR A 166 -7.80 5.79 14.18
C THR A 166 -7.99 6.24 15.62
N ASP A 167 -7.70 5.35 16.57
CA ASP A 167 -7.70 5.66 18.00
C ASP A 167 -6.49 6.52 18.39
N ALA A 168 -5.48 6.61 17.52
CA ALA A 168 -4.36 7.52 17.71
C ALA A 168 -4.81 8.98 17.51
N PRO A 169 -4.28 9.93 18.29
CA PRO A 169 -4.48 11.35 18.00
C PRO A 169 -4.06 11.66 16.57
N ALA A 170 -4.90 12.40 15.83
CA ALA A 170 -4.63 12.81 14.45
C ALA A 170 -3.36 13.67 14.28
N ASP A 171 -2.81 14.20 15.39
CA ASP A 171 -1.53 14.92 15.41
C ASP A 171 -0.32 13.97 15.52
N LEU A 172 -0.53 12.72 15.94
CA LEU A 172 0.50 11.69 16.05
C LEU A 172 0.52 10.75 14.85
N LEU A 173 -0.64 10.33 14.37
CA LEU A 173 -0.76 9.39 13.26
C LEU A 173 -2.04 9.65 12.47
N MET A 174 -1.90 9.71 11.15
CA MET A 174 -3.01 9.73 10.21
C MET A 174 -2.93 8.46 9.35
N LEU A 175 -4.07 7.79 9.19
CA LEU A 175 -4.18 6.60 8.36
C LEU A 175 -5.02 6.92 7.13
N ALA A 176 -4.47 6.74 5.93
CA ALA A 176 -5.21 6.86 4.68
C ALA A 176 -5.31 5.51 3.99
N ARG A 177 -6.48 5.24 3.38
CA ARG A 177 -6.67 4.15 2.44
C ARG A 177 -6.64 4.71 1.03
N VAL A 178 -5.84 4.11 0.16
CA VAL A 178 -5.68 4.54 -1.23
C VAL A 178 -6.01 3.38 -2.18
N PRO A 179 -6.91 3.58 -3.15
CA PRO A 179 -7.21 2.58 -4.16
C PRO A 179 -6.10 2.50 -5.22
N THR A 180 -5.70 1.28 -5.58
CA THR A 180 -4.70 0.97 -6.62
C THR A 180 -5.25 -0.06 -7.61
N ASP A 181 -4.51 -0.38 -8.66
CA ASP A 181 -4.88 -1.40 -9.65
C ASP A 181 -4.91 -2.84 -9.11
N VAL A 182 -4.35 -3.07 -7.91
CA VAL A 182 -4.29 -4.39 -7.28
C VAL A 182 -5.03 -4.46 -5.93
N GLY A 183 -5.81 -3.43 -5.59
CA GLY A 183 -6.56 -3.35 -4.34
C GLY A 183 -6.25 -2.08 -3.55
N PHE A 184 -6.49 -2.10 -2.25
CA PHE A 184 -6.30 -0.94 -1.38
C PHE A 184 -4.97 -1.02 -0.63
N TYR A 185 -4.33 0.13 -0.44
CA TYR A 185 -3.16 0.28 0.42
C TYR A 185 -3.49 1.19 1.59
N ARG A 186 -3.02 0.80 2.78
CA ARG A 186 -2.95 1.67 3.96
C ARG A 186 -1.64 2.43 3.94
N VAL A 187 -1.75 3.73 4.15
CA VAL A 187 -0.62 4.64 4.28
C VAL A 187 -0.71 5.29 5.65
N GLU A 188 0.26 4.98 6.50
CA GLU A 188 0.46 5.59 7.80
C GLU A 188 1.35 6.82 7.66
N MET A 189 0.90 7.92 8.23
CA MET A 189 1.53 9.24 8.05
C MET A 189 1.65 9.96 9.38
N THR A 190 2.75 10.68 9.54
CA THR A 190 3.02 11.53 10.70
C THR A 190 3.30 12.96 10.23
N THR A 191 2.98 13.94 11.08
CA THR A 191 3.41 15.32 10.83
C THR A 191 4.78 15.54 11.44
N SER A 192 5.73 15.97 10.62
CA SER A 192 7.07 16.42 11.03
C SER A 192 7.22 17.93 10.80
N PRO A 193 8.25 18.60 11.36
CA PRO A 193 8.52 20.01 11.12
C PRO A 193 8.69 20.36 9.62
N ASP A 194 9.19 19.42 8.83
CA ASP A 194 9.41 19.56 7.38
C ASP A 194 8.18 19.18 6.53
N GLY A 195 7.05 18.81 7.16
CA GLY A 195 5.81 18.42 6.50
C GLY A 195 5.36 17.00 6.84
N ILE A 196 4.47 16.46 6.01
CA ILE A 196 3.93 15.10 6.19
C ILE A 196 5.00 14.08 5.78
N ARG A 197 5.20 13.07 6.63
CA ARG A 197 6.10 11.94 6.37
C ARG A 197 5.34 10.63 6.43
N ILE A 198 5.70 9.72 5.55
CA ILE A 198 5.14 8.37 5.52
C ILE A 198 5.99 7.48 6.41
N SER A 199 5.36 6.84 7.38
CA SER A 199 6.01 5.90 8.30
C SER A 199 5.86 4.45 7.85
N ARG A 200 4.74 4.12 7.20
CA ARG A 200 4.47 2.75 6.75
C ARG A 200 3.45 2.71 5.62
N VAL A 201 3.62 1.71 4.76
CA VAL A 201 2.70 1.39 3.67
C VAL A 201 2.42 -0.10 3.71
N THR A 202 1.15 -0.48 3.78
CA THR A 202 0.74 -1.89 3.92
C THR A 202 -0.39 -2.20 2.93
N PRO A 203 -0.33 -3.30 2.16
CA PRO A 203 -1.47 -3.73 1.37
C PRO A 203 -2.60 -4.16 2.30
N GLU A 204 -3.81 -3.63 2.08
CA GLU A 204 -5.00 -4.27 2.63
C GLU A 204 -5.27 -5.47 1.74
N GLY A 205 -4.92 -6.66 2.23
CA GLY A 205 -5.19 -7.90 1.50
C GLY A 205 -6.63 -7.87 1.00
N ALA A 206 -6.85 -8.23 -0.28
CA ALA A 206 -8.18 -8.50 -0.76
C ALA A 206 -8.74 -9.58 0.17
N GLY A 207 -9.70 -9.22 1.02
CA GLY A 207 -10.27 -10.12 2.02
C GLY A 207 -10.60 -11.44 1.36
N GLN A 208 -9.97 -12.51 1.84
CA GLN A 208 -10.41 -13.87 1.55
C GLN A 208 -11.59 -14.23 2.44
#